data_AF-A0A7J8XCZ8-F1
#
_entry.id   AF-A0A7J8XCZ8-F1
#
_cell.length_a   1.000
_cell.length_b   1.000
_cell.length_c   1.000
_cell.angle_alpha   90.00
_cell.angle_beta   90.00
_cell.angle_gamma   90.00
#
_symmetry.space_group_name_H-M   'P 1'
#
loop_
_entity.id
_entity.type
_entity.pdbx_description
1 polymer ?
#
loop_
_entity_poly.entity_id
_entity_poly.type
_entity_poly.pdbx_seq_one_letter_code
_entity_poly.pdbx_strand_id
1 'polypeptide(L)'
;MDLAHVCFFIWILAILTFYQHPINVNARYHYHKKQQKTKGSPFIDEAPAPAPALVPSTSADPPSIPSDPYPTDPGDTSDCIFDVTAYGAVGDGSSDDTAAFREAWKAACSVESATILVPSDKIFTITSTIFSGPCKPGLVLQVNGVLMPPKGPDCWPKADSRKQWLVFYRLDDMKLTGNGTIEGNGHEWWELPCKPHKVIKI
;
A
#
# COMPACT_ATOMS: atom_id res chain seq x y z
N MET A 1 51.75 20.77 -11.34
CA MET A 1 50.79 19.65 -11.19
C MET A 1 49.50 20.10 -11.86
N ASP A 2 49.16 19.52 -13.01
CA ASP A 2 48.00 19.92 -13.81
C ASP A 2 46.70 19.76 -13.04
N LEU A 3 45.81 20.75 -13.18
CA LEU A 3 44.47 20.75 -12.58
C LEU A 3 43.69 19.47 -12.90
N ALA A 4 43.91 18.90 -14.08
CA ALA A 4 43.33 17.63 -14.51
C ALA A 4 43.76 16.43 -13.64
N HIS A 5 45.02 16.39 -13.19
CA HIS A 5 45.50 15.35 -12.29
C HIS A 5 44.85 15.47 -10.91
N VAL A 6 44.69 16.70 -10.40
CA VAL A 6 44.04 16.94 -9.10
C VAL A 6 42.58 16.50 -9.14
N CYS A 7 41.84 16.82 -10.20
CA CYS A 7 40.46 16.37 -10.38
C CYS A 7 40.33 14.85 -10.46
N PHE A 8 41.25 14.18 -11.15
CA PHE A 8 41.24 12.72 -11.27
C PHE A 8 41.49 12.01 -9.93
N PHE A 9 42.42 12.51 -9.13
CA PHE A 9 42.67 11.97 -7.78
C PHE A 9 41.48 12.18 -6.85
N ILE A 10 40.81 13.34 -6.91
CA ILE A 10 39.59 13.60 -6.12
C ILE A 10 38.46 12.63 -6.52
N TRP A 11 38.30 12.36 -7.82
CA TRP A 11 37.31 11.42 -8.33
C TRP A 11 37.58 9.98 -7.86
N ILE A 12 38.83 9.53 -7.90
CA ILE A 12 39.21 8.20 -7.40
C ILE A 12 38.95 8.07 -5.89
N LEU A 13 39.29 9.09 -5.11
CA LEU A 13 39.05 9.08 -3.66
C LEU A 13 37.55 9.04 -3.33
N ALA A 14 36.71 9.75 -4.09
CA ALA A 14 35.25 9.73 -3.92
C ALA A 14 34.62 8.37 -4.29
N ILE A 15 35.17 7.67 -5.29
CA ILE A 15 34.72 6.31 -5.64
C ILE A 15 35.11 5.32 -4.53
N LEU A 16 36.35 5.40 -4.03
CA LEU A 16 36.83 4.50 -2.98
C LEU A 16 36.06 4.64 -1.67
N THR A 17 35.63 5.86 -1.30
CA THR A 17 34.78 6.06 -0.11
C THR A 17 33.37 5.53 -0.30
N PHE A 18 32.83 5.50 -1.53
CA PHE A 18 31.54 4.90 -1.83
C PHE A 18 31.55 3.36 -1.72
N TYR A 19 32.68 2.71 -2.04
CA TYR A 19 32.83 1.25 -1.95
C TYR A 19 33.08 0.73 -0.52
N GLN A 20 33.46 1.59 0.43
CA GLN A 20 33.76 1.19 1.81
C GLN A 20 32.59 1.33 2.79
N HIS A 21 31.40 1.74 2.34
CA HIS A 21 30.20 1.76 3.17
C HIS A 21 29.31 0.54 2.87
N PRO A 22 29.51 -0.62 3.55
CA PRO A 22 28.58 -1.73 3.43
C PRO A 22 27.21 -1.29 4.00
N ILE A 23 26.20 -1.38 3.14
CA ILE A 23 24.81 -1.11 3.49
C ILE A 23 24.37 -2.22 4.46
N ASN A 24 24.38 -1.94 5.76
CA ASN A 24 23.88 -2.86 6.78
C ASN A 24 22.36 -2.94 6.68
N VAL A 25 21.84 -4.00 6.08
CA VAL A 25 20.42 -4.36 6.15
C VAL A 25 20.23 -5.41 7.24
N ASN A 26 19.55 -5.05 8.33
CA ASN A 26 19.19 -6.00 9.39
C ASN A 26 17.75 -6.48 9.17
N ALA A 27 17.59 -7.66 8.56
CA ALA A 27 16.28 -8.28 8.37
C ALA A 27 15.81 -8.93 9.68
N ARG A 28 14.76 -8.39 10.31
CA ARG A 28 14.09 -9.05 11.44
C ARG A 28 13.23 -10.20 10.91
N TYR A 29 13.59 -11.43 11.26
CA TYR A 29 12.79 -12.62 10.98
C TYR A 29 11.52 -12.64 11.83
N HIS A 30 10.36 -12.74 11.19
CA HIS A 30 9.09 -13.02 11.87
C HIS A 30 8.77 -14.52 11.82
N TYR A 31 8.49 -15.10 12.98
CA TYR A 31 8.17 -16.52 13.15
C TYR A 31 6.65 -16.74 13.00
N HIS A 32 6.23 -17.50 11.99
CA HIS A 32 4.82 -17.86 11.82
C HIS A 32 4.43 -19.00 12.77
N LYS A 33 3.60 -18.68 13.79
CA LYS A 33 2.93 -19.69 14.63
C LYS A 33 1.70 -20.23 13.89
N LYS A 34 1.80 -21.47 13.44
CA LYS A 34 0.72 -22.23 12.77
C LYS A 34 -0.43 -22.45 13.77
N GLN A 35 -1.58 -21.80 13.57
CA GLN A 35 -2.79 -22.12 14.36
C GLN A 35 -3.39 -23.45 13.88
N GLN A 36 -3.63 -24.35 14.84
CA GLN A 36 -4.27 -25.63 14.63
C GLN A 36 -5.77 -25.43 14.36
N LYS A 37 -6.27 -26.06 13.29
CA LYS A 37 -7.70 -26.22 13.01
C LYS A 37 -8.33 -27.10 14.08
N THR A 38 -9.29 -26.58 14.83
CA THR A 38 -10.23 -27.39 15.62
C THR A 38 -11.56 -27.48 14.86
N LYS A 39 -11.93 -28.71 14.49
CA LYS A 39 -13.23 -29.07 13.92
C LYS A 39 -14.32 -28.99 15.01
N GLY A 40 -15.45 -28.37 14.71
CA GLY A 40 -16.71 -28.50 15.45
C GLY A 40 -17.87 -28.68 14.47
N SER A 41 -18.64 -29.76 14.65
CA SER A 41 -19.79 -30.20 13.85
C SER A 41 -21.10 -29.46 14.27
N PRO A 42 -22.22 -29.60 13.52
CA PRO A 42 -23.35 -28.68 13.54
C PRO A 42 -24.38 -29.01 14.63
N PHE A 43 -25.08 -27.98 15.11
CA PHE A 43 -26.32 -28.11 15.89
C PHE A 43 -27.43 -27.36 15.15
N ILE A 44 -28.57 -28.02 14.99
CA ILE A 44 -29.74 -27.59 14.23
C ILE A 44 -30.88 -27.22 15.20
N ASP A 45 -31.61 -26.18 14.80
CA ASP A 45 -32.96 -25.72 15.16
C ASP A 45 -33.29 -25.25 16.58
N GLU A 46 -33.75 -23.99 16.68
CA GLU A 46 -35.09 -23.64 17.16
C GLU A 46 -35.41 -22.18 16.77
N ALA A 47 -36.50 -21.96 16.03
CA ALA A 47 -36.99 -20.65 15.63
C ALA A 47 -38.09 -20.15 16.58
N PRO A 48 -38.09 -18.87 17.03
CA PRO A 48 -39.27 -18.27 17.65
C PRO A 48 -40.14 -17.54 16.61
N ALA A 49 -41.44 -17.77 16.69
CA ALA A 49 -42.52 -17.22 15.87
C ALA A 49 -42.77 -15.69 16.12
N PRO A 50 -43.68 -15.03 15.35
CA PRO A 50 -43.59 -13.61 15.00
C PRO A 50 -44.14 -12.64 16.07
N ALA A 51 -43.62 -11.40 16.00
CA ALA A 51 -44.01 -10.28 16.84
C ALA A 51 -45.45 -9.76 16.56
N PRO A 52 -46.22 -9.36 17.58
CA PRO A 52 -47.41 -8.53 17.39
C PRO A 52 -47.04 -7.03 17.30
N ALA A 53 -47.74 -6.34 16.40
CA ALA A 53 -47.55 -4.94 16.05
C ALA A 53 -48.28 -3.94 16.99
N LEU A 54 -47.64 -2.77 17.17
CA LEU A 54 -48.14 -1.40 17.34
C LEU A 54 -49.11 -1.06 18.49
N VAL A 55 -48.68 -0.14 19.36
CA VAL A 55 -49.45 1.06 19.74
C VAL A 55 -48.51 2.26 20.01
N PRO A 56 -48.89 3.49 19.62
CA PRO A 56 -48.07 4.70 19.75
C PRO A 56 -48.37 5.45 21.06
N SER A 57 -47.34 6.01 21.70
CA SER A 57 -47.50 6.99 22.79
C SER A 57 -46.42 8.06 22.74
N THR A 58 -46.93 9.29 22.86
CA THR A 58 -46.39 10.61 22.64
C THR A 58 -45.54 11.13 23.82
N SER A 59 -44.74 12.18 23.55
CA SER A 59 -44.13 13.16 24.48
C SER A 59 -42.98 12.63 25.37
N ALA A 60 -41.86 13.33 25.58
CA ALA A 60 -41.58 14.76 25.53
C ALA A 60 -40.07 14.97 25.31
N ASP A 61 -39.69 16.02 24.57
CA ASP A 61 -38.30 16.46 24.43
C ASP A 61 -37.74 16.98 25.78
N PRO A 62 -36.55 16.56 26.23
CA PRO A 62 -35.82 17.26 27.27
C PRO A 62 -35.13 18.51 26.70
N PRO A 63 -34.96 19.58 27.51
CA PRO A 63 -34.55 20.89 27.01
C PRO A 63 -33.10 20.89 26.49
N SER A 64 -32.91 21.57 25.37
CA SER A 64 -31.61 21.91 24.80
C SER A 64 -30.81 22.79 25.77
N ILE A 65 -29.80 22.19 26.40
CA ILE A 65 -28.77 22.89 27.15
C ILE A 65 -27.86 23.60 26.12
N PRO A 66 -27.69 24.93 26.19
CA PRO A 66 -26.70 25.62 25.36
C PRO A 66 -25.32 25.11 25.74
N SER A 67 -24.62 24.48 24.81
CA SER A 67 -23.21 24.14 24.99
C SER A 67 -22.41 25.42 24.87
N ASP A 68 -21.74 25.82 25.96
CA ASP A 68 -20.77 26.90 25.96
C ASP A 68 -19.71 26.67 24.86
N PRO A 69 -19.21 27.72 24.19
CA PRO A 69 -18.22 27.57 23.14
C PRO A 69 -16.90 27.09 23.77
N TYR A 70 -16.59 25.81 23.56
CA TYR A 70 -15.29 25.28 23.96
C TYR A 70 -14.18 26.01 23.18
N PRO A 71 -13.07 26.39 23.83
CA PRO A 71 -11.97 27.10 23.19
C PRO A 71 -11.45 26.34 21.98
N THR A 72 -11.28 27.06 20.87
CA THR A 72 -10.57 26.68 19.65
C THR A 72 -9.44 25.69 19.93
N ASP A 73 -9.63 24.44 19.48
CA ASP A 73 -8.58 23.47 19.28
C ASP A 73 -7.63 23.99 18.19
N PRO A 74 -6.35 24.29 18.48
CA PRO A 74 -5.36 24.59 17.46
C PRO A 74 -4.85 23.25 16.92
N GLY A 75 -5.71 22.58 16.17
CA GLY A 75 -5.50 21.24 15.65
C GLY A 75 -6.22 21.03 14.35
N ASP A 76 -6.28 22.05 13.49
CA ASP A 76 -6.58 21.86 12.07
C ASP A 76 -5.37 21.15 11.44
N THR A 77 -5.15 19.89 11.83
CA THR A 77 -4.39 18.95 11.03
C THR A 77 -5.26 18.66 9.83
N SER A 78 -5.18 19.54 8.83
CA SER A 78 -5.65 19.19 7.49
C SER A 78 -4.89 17.92 7.10
N ASP A 79 -5.55 16.77 7.23
CA ASP A 79 -4.95 15.50 6.87
C ASP A 79 -4.52 15.61 5.41
N CYS A 80 -3.20 15.49 5.17
CA CYS A 80 -2.62 15.64 3.85
C CYS A 80 -2.90 14.36 3.05
N ILE A 81 -4.12 14.24 2.52
CA ILE A 81 -4.62 13.08 1.79
C ILE A 81 -4.40 13.29 0.29
N PHE A 82 -3.68 12.35 -0.31
CA PHE A 82 -3.35 12.27 -1.72
C PHE A 82 -4.11 11.09 -2.32
N ASP A 83 -5.40 11.29 -2.63
CA ASP A 83 -6.22 10.28 -3.31
C ASP A 83 -5.71 10.09 -4.74
N VAL A 84 -5.32 8.86 -5.09
CA VAL A 84 -4.77 8.53 -6.42
C VAL A 84 -5.70 8.91 -7.57
N THR A 85 -7.02 8.95 -7.34
CA THR A 85 -8.01 9.36 -8.35
C THR A 85 -7.96 10.85 -8.65
N ALA A 86 -7.54 11.68 -7.68
CA ALA A 86 -7.28 13.10 -7.90
C ALA A 86 -6.05 13.34 -8.80
N TYR A 87 -5.20 12.32 -8.97
CA TYR A 87 -4.03 12.32 -9.87
C TYR A 87 -4.31 11.62 -11.20
N GLY A 88 -5.58 11.28 -11.47
CA GLY A 88 -6.01 10.71 -12.76
C GLY A 88 -6.10 9.19 -12.79
N ALA A 89 -5.99 8.50 -11.65
CA ALA A 89 -6.21 7.06 -11.60
C ALA A 89 -7.70 6.75 -11.86
N VAL A 90 -7.96 5.85 -12.80
CA VAL A 90 -9.31 5.45 -13.20
C VAL A 90 -9.88 4.45 -12.20
N GLY A 91 -9.13 3.39 -11.91
CA GLY A 91 -9.52 2.33 -10.98
C GLY A 91 -10.59 1.37 -11.53
N ASP A 92 -10.56 1.11 -12.84
CA ASP A 92 -11.47 0.20 -13.56
C ASP A 92 -10.93 -1.23 -13.75
N GLY A 93 -9.74 -1.52 -13.21
CA GLY A 93 -9.05 -2.81 -13.33
C GLY A 93 -8.49 -3.12 -14.72
N SER A 94 -8.43 -2.13 -15.61
CA SER A 94 -7.95 -2.30 -17.00
C SER A 94 -7.01 -1.19 -17.47
N SER A 95 -7.29 0.05 -17.07
CA SER A 95 -6.47 1.22 -17.34
C SER A 95 -5.14 1.14 -16.58
N ASP A 96 -4.05 1.57 -17.22
CA ASP A 96 -2.76 1.70 -16.55
C ASP A 96 -2.72 2.95 -15.68
N ASP A 97 -2.89 2.76 -14.37
CA ASP A 97 -2.95 3.82 -13.36
C ASP A 97 -1.55 4.21 -12.83
N THR A 98 -0.48 3.64 -13.38
CA THR A 98 0.89 3.80 -12.87
C THR A 98 1.34 5.25 -12.79
N ALA A 99 1.00 6.07 -13.79
CA ALA A 99 1.37 7.48 -13.81
C ALA A 99 0.70 8.27 -12.68
N ALA A 100 -0.58 8.02 -12.43
CA ALA A 100 -1.33 8.68 -11.36
C ALA A 100 -0.77 8.31 -9.98
N PHE A 101 -0.41 7.05 -9.76
CA PHE A 101 0.24 6.60 -8.52
C PHE A 101 1.60 7.27 -8.31
N ARG A 102 2.40 7.44 -9.37
CA ARG A 102 3.71 8.12 -9.29
C ARG A 102 3.57 9.60 -8.95
N GLU A 103 2.60 10.29 -9.53
CA GLU A 103 2.35 11.70 -9.22
C GLU A 103 1.79 11.88 -7.81
N ALA A 104 0.83 11.05 -7.39
CA ALA A 104 0.32 11.05 -6.01
C ALA A 104 1.45 10.79 -5.00
N TRP A 105 2.30 9.80 -5.27
CA TRP A 105 3.47 9.50 -4.45
C TRP A 105 4.42 10.69 -4.33
N LYS A 106 4.78 11.31 -5.46
CA LYS A 106 5.70 12.45 -5.50
C LYS A 106 5.16 13.65 -4.70
N ALA A 107 3.87 13.91 -4.84
CA ALA A 107 3.20 14.98 -4.10
C ALA A 107 3.18 14.68 -2.58
N ALA A 108 2.78 13.47 -2.19
CA ALA A 108 2.75 13.05 -0.79
C ALA A 108 4.14 13.03 -0.14
N CYS A 109 5.15 12.56 -0.86
CA CYS A 109 6.53 12.45 -0.39
C CYS A 109 7.16 13.82 -0.01
N SER A 110 6.58 14.91 -0.53
CA SER A 110 7.06 16.28 -0.32
C SER A 110 6.50 16.94 0.96
N VAL A 111 5.55 16.31 1.66
CA VAL A 111 4.90 16.87 2.86
C VAL A 111 4.95 15.90 4.04
N GLU A 112 4.97 16.43 5.26
CA GLU A 112 4.97 15.63 6.49
C GLU A 112 3.59 15.03 6.74
N SER A 113 3.55 13.84 7.36
CA SER A 113 2.31 13.15 7.74
C SER A 113 1.32 12.94 6.58
N ALA A 114 1.84 12.69 5.38
CA ALA A 114 1.04 12.48 4.18
C ALA A 114 0.41 11.08 4.11
N THR A 115 -0.83 10.99 3.63
CA THR A 115 -1.49 9.73 3.31
C THR A 115 -1.78 9.63 1.81
N ILE A 116 -1.20 8.65 1.14
CA ILE A 116 -1.58 8.28 -0.22
C ILE A 116 -2.75 7.31 -0.10
N LEU A 117 -3.92 7.72 -0.59
CA LEU A 117 -5.15 6.95 -0.46
C LEU A 117 -5.45 6.21 -1.78
N VAL A 118 -5.53 4.87 -1.68
CA VAL A 118 -6.13 4.02 -2.71
C VAL A 118 -7.57 3.72 -2.26
N PRO A 119 -8.58 4.38 -2.83
CA PRO A 119 -9.96 4.32 -2.33
C PRO A 119 -10.56 2.92 -2.47
N SER A 120 -11.56 2.62 -1.64
CA SER A 120 -12.33 1.39 -1.71
C SER A 120 -13.11 1.29 -3.03
N ASP A 121 -13.65 0.10 -3.32
CA ASP A 121 -14.58 -0.16 -4.43
C ASP A 121 -13.98 0.04 -5.84
N LYS A 122 -12.67 0.23 -5.92
CA LYS A 122 -11.91 0.39 -7.17
C LYS A 122 -10.80 -0.65 -7.29
N ILE A 123 -10.44 -0.95 -8.53
CA ILE A 123 -9.36 -1.87 -8.89
C ILE A 123 -8.35 -1.10 -9.73
N PHE A 124 -7.15 -0.89 -9.21
CA PHE A 124 -6.11 -0.14 -9.87
C PHE A 124 -5.09 -1.10 -10.48
N THR A 125 -4.85 -0.97 -11.79
CA THR A 125 -3.80 -1.73 -12.46
C THR A 125 -2.55 -0.88 -12.55
N ILE A 126 -1.46 -1.30 -11.91
CA ILE A 126 -0.17 -0.61 -12.01
C ILE A 126 0.95 -1.58 -12.39
N THR A 127 1.88 -1.11 -13.20
CA THR A 127 3.02 -1.89 -13.69
C THR A 127 4.23 -1.74 -12.76
N SER A 128 5.40 -2.23 -13.16
CA SER A 128 6.62 -2.16 -12.33
C SER A 128 6.90 -0.72 -11.92
N THR A 129 6.88 -0.46 -10.62
CA THR A 129 7.02 0.89 -10.08
C THR A 129 7.92 0.89 -8.86
N ILE A 130 8.86 1.83 -8.88
CA ILE A 130 9.74 2.14 -7.76
C ILE A 130 9.25 3.43 -7.13
N PHE A 131 8.70 3.30 -5.93
CA PHE A 131 8.34 4.39 -5.04
C PHE A 131 9.57 4.77 -4.21
N SER A 132 10.31 5.76 -4.70
CA SER A 132 11.57 6.19 -4.11
C SER A 132 11.42 7.41 -3.20
N GLY A 133 12.18 7.41 -2.10
CA GLY A 133 12.42 8.59 -1.27
C GLY A 133 13.72 9.34 -1.65
N PRO A 134 14.22 10.20 -0.75
CA PRO A 134 13.75 10.41 0.62
C PRO A 134 12.39 11.12 0.67
N CYS A 135 11.51 10.69 1.57
CA CYS A 135 10.25 11.36 1.85
C CYS A 135 10.27 12.00 3.23
N LYS A 136 9.38 12.95 3.45
CA LYS A 136 9.14 13.52 4.77
C LYS A 136 8.58 12.47 5.74
N PRO A 137 8.83 12.58 7.06
CA PRO A 137 8.34 11.63 8.04
C PRO A 137 6.82 11.51 8.05
N GLY A 138 6.32 10.34 8.43
CA GLY A 138 4.88 10.09 8.58
C GLY A 138 4.14 9.73 7.29
N LEU A 139 4.86 9.32 6.23
CA LEU A 139 4.24 8.86 4.99
C LEU A 139 3.47 7.54 5.19
N VAL A 140 2.19 7.55 4.81
CA VAL A 140 1.30 6.38 4.83
C VAL A 140 0.82 6.08 3.42
N LEU A 141 0.98 4.83 2.98
CA LEU A 141 0.24 4.29 1.84
C LEU A 141 -0.95 3.51 2.39
N GLN A 142 -2.16 4.04 2.21
CA GLN A 142 -3.39 3.41 2.68
C GLN A 142 -4.12 2.76 1.51
N VAL A 143 -4.16 1.43 1.51
CA VAL A 143 -4.81 0.62 0.47
C VAL A 143 -6.16 0.10 0.95
N ASN A 144 -7.25 0.75 0.53
CA ASN A 144 -8.61 0.28 0.81
C ASN A 144 -9.25 -0.41 -0.41
N GLY A 145 -8.80 -0.11 -1.63
CA GLY A 145 -9.21 -0.78 -2.87
C GLY A 145 -8.39 -2.02 -3.20
N VAL A 146 -8.41 -2.42 -4.47
CA VAL A 146 -7.56 -3.49 -5.01
C VAL A 146 -6.43 -2.88 -5.84
N LEU A 147 -5.20 -3.30 -5.57
CA LEU A 147 -4.03 -2.98 -6.39
C LEU A 147 -3.55 -4.26 -7.06
N MET A 148 -3.42 -4.27 -8.39
CA MET A 148 -2.99 -5.47 -9.12
C MET A 148 -2.05 -5.14 -10.28
N PRO A 149 -1.19 -6.09 -10.71
CA PRO A 149 -0.39 -5.93 -11.92
C PRO A 149 -1.19 -6.29 -13.17
N PRO A 150 -0.64 -6.00 -14.37
CA PRO A 150 -1.09 -6.64 -15.60
C PRO A 150 -1.19 -8.16 -15.46
N LYS A 151 -2.14 -8.76 -16.18
CA LYS A 151 -2.42 -10.20 -16.12
C LYS A 151 -1.26 -10.99 -16.73
N GLY A 152 -0.36 -11.45 -15.85
CA GLY A 152 0.70 -12.37 -16.21
C GLY A 152 1.88 -11.77 -16.99
N PRO A 153 2.81 -12.63 -17.40
CA PRO A 153 4.08 -12.24 -18.00
C PRO A 153 3.95 -11.67 -19.42
N ASP A 154 2.92 -12.04 -20.17
CA ASP A 154 2.74 -11.63 -21.57
C ASP A 154 2.17 -10.20 -21.68
N CYS A 155 1.38 -9.78 -20.70
CA CYS A 155 0.88 -8.41 -20.59
C CYS A 155 1.85 -7.46 -19.86
N TRP A 156 2.97 -7.97 -19.35
CA TRP A 156 3.96 -7.16 -18.65
C TRP A 156 4.70 -6.22 -19.62
N PRO A 157 4.79 -4.91 -19.37
CA PRO A 157 5.49 -4.00 -20.27
C PRO A 157 6.95 -4.39 -20.47
N LYS A 158 7.41 -4.41 -21.73
CA LYS A 158 8.78 -4.82 -22.08
C LYS A 158 9.85 -3.88 -21.51
N ALA A 159 9.52 -2.61 -21.30
CA ALA A 159 10.40 -1.62 -20.70
C ALA A 159 10.58 -1.83 -19.19
N ASP A 160 9.67 -2.56 -18.55
CA ASP A 160 9.62 -2.74 -17.11
C ASP A 160 10.40 -3.98 -16.65
N SER A 161 10.88 -3.94 -15.41
CA SER A 161 11.56 -5.09 -14.81
C SER A 161 10.56 -6.22 -14.54
N ARG A 162 10.79 -7.39 -15.12
CA ARG A 162 10.00 -8.62 -14.85
C ARG A 162 10.31 -9.26 -13.49
N LYS A 163 11.22 -8.69 -12.71
CA LYS A 163 11.68 -9.25 -11.42
C LYS A 163 11.02 -8.61 -10.20
N GLN A 164 10.38 -7.47 -10.38
CA GLN A 164 9.90 -6.65 -9.28
C GLN A 164 8.69 -5.83 -9.74
N TRP A 165 7.66 -5.78 -8.89
CA TRP A 165 6.42 -5.07 -9.18
C TRP A 165 6.32 -3.78 -8.38
N LEU A 166 6.14 -3.88 -7.06
CA LEU A 166 6.08 -2.73 -6.15
C LEU A 166 7.35 -2.67 -5.33
N VAL A 167 8.15 -1.63 -5.56
CA VAL A 167 9.41 -1.44 -4.85
C VAL A 167 9.34 -0.15 -4.05
N PHE A 168 9.51 -0.26 -2.74
CA PHE A 168 9.67 0.88 -1.84
C PHE A 168 11.15 1.04 -1.53
N TYR A 169 11.74 2.19 -1.88
CA TYR A 169 13.20 2.39 -1.84
C TYR A 169 13.60 3.67 -1.13
N ARG A 170 14.56 3.58 -0.19
CA ARG A 170 15.08 4.71 0.61
C ARG A 170 13.98 5.50 1.31
N LEU A 171 13.15 4.81 2.08
CA LEU A 171 12.08 5.39 2.88
C LEU A 171 12.37 5.15 4.36
N ASP A 172 12.11 6.18 5.16
CA ASP A 172 12.19 6.12 6.61
C ASP A 172 10.77 6.18 7.19
N ASP A 173 10.46 5.25 8.10
CA ASP A 173 9.18 5.17 8.84
C ASP A 173 7.89 5.20 8.00
N MET A 174 7.94 4.75 6.74
CA MET A 174 6.75 4.58 5.89
C MET A 174 5.85 3.47 6.42
N LYS A 175 4.54 3.71 6.44
CA LYS A 175 3.53 2.70 6.81
C LYS A 175 2.70 2.28 5.60
N LEU A 176 2.45 0.98 5.49
CA LEU A 176 1.44 0.42 4.59
C LEU A 176 0.25 -0.03 5.45
N THR A 177 -0.93 0.54 5.18
CA THR A 177 -2.16 0.30 5.94
C THR A 177 -3.35 0.07 5.00
N GLY A 178 -4.54 -0.12 5.58
CA GLY A 178 -5.80 -0.26 4.84
C GLY A 178 -6.39 -1.67 4.94
N ASN A 179 -7.63 -1.79 4.48
CA ASN A 179 -8.42 -3.03 4.50
C ASN A 179 -8.58 -3.68 3.11
N GLY A 180 -7.92 -3.12 2.10
CA GLY A 180 -7.98 -3.53 0.72
C GLY A 180 -7.10 -4.74 0.40
N THR A 181 -6.82 -4.93 -0.88
CA THR A 181 -6.09 -6.10 -1.40
C THR A 181 -4.94 -5.69 -2.31
N ILE A 182 -3.77 -6.29 -2.10
CA ILE A 182 -2.69 -6.31 -3.08
C ILE A 182 -2.75 -7.66 -3.78
N GLU A 183 -3.34 -7.69 -4.97
CA GLU A 183 -3.51 -8.89 -5.79
C GLU A 183 -2.29 -9.05 -6.68
N GLY A 184 -1.56 -10.16 -6.56
CA GLY A 184 -0.30 -10.37 -7.27
C GLY A 184 -0.44 -10.99 -8.66
N ASN A 185 -1.61 -11.51 -9.03
CA ASN A 185 -1.86 -12.24 -10.29
C ASN A 185 -0.74 -13.27 -10.62
N GLY A 186 -0.30 -14.03 -9.60
CA GLY A 186 0.93 -14.83 -9.66
C GLY A 186 0.85 -16.13 -10.46
N HIS A 187 -0.34 -16.64 -10.75
CA HIS A 187 -0.54 -17.97 -11.34
C HIS A 187 0.27 -18.18 -12.63
N GLU A 188 0.09 -17.31 -13.63
CA GLU A 188 0.78 -17.40 -14.91
C GLU A 188 2.31 -17.22 -14.79
N TRP A 189 2.77 -16.48 -13.76
CA TRP A 189 4.20 -16.33 -13.48
C TRP A 189 4.83 -17.62 -12.95
N TRP A 190 4.10 -18.42 -12.16
CA TRP A 190 4.58 -19.68 -11.61
C TRP A 190 4.53 -20.83 -12.62
N GLU A 191 3.65 -20.75 -13.60
CA GLU A 191 3.52 -21.72 -14.71
C GLU A 191 4.53 -21.49 -15.84
N LEU A 192 5.26 -20.37 -15.82
CA LEU A 192 6.36 -20.16 -16.75
C LEU A 192 7.31 -21.36 -16.68
N PRO A 193 7.77 -21.91 -17.83
CA PRO A 193 8.60 -23.09 -17.86
C PRO A 193 9.94 -22.83 -17.15
N CYS A 194 10.02 -23.21 -15.88
CA CYS A 194 11.18 -22.99 -15.02
C CYS A 194 11.72 -24.34 -14.53
N LYS A 195 12.48 -25.05 -15.38
CA LYS A 195 13.02 -26.41 -15.10
C LYS A 195 11.91 -27.45 -14.89
N PRO A 196 12.17 -28.76 -15.10
CA PRO A 196 11.13 -29.78 -14.97
C PRO A 196 10.52 -29.73 -13.57
N HIS A 197 9.22 -29.41 -13.50
CA HIS A 197 8.43 -29.64 -12.30
C HIS A 197 8.57 -31.13 -11.99
N LYS A 198 9.18 -31.47 -10.84
CA LYS A 198 9.14 -32.85 -10.35
C LYS A 198 7.68 -33.18 -10.11
N VAL A 199 7.05 -33.82 -11.09
CA VAL A 199 5.76 -34.45 -10.93
C VAL A 199 5.98 -35.51 -9.86
N ILE A 200 5.51 -35.25 -8.64
CA ILE A 200 5.40 -36.30 -7.63
C ILE A 200 4.27 -37.19 -8.14
N LYS A 201 4.64 -38.29 -8.79
CA LYS A 201 3.69 -39.37 -9.07
C LYS A 201 3.28 -39.94 -7.72
N ILE A 202 2.01 -39.78 -7.39
CA ILE A 202 1.34 -40.40 -6.24
C ILE A 202 1.00 -41.84 -6.61
#